data_AF-A0A3D2UA81-F1
#
_entry.id   AF-A0A3D2UA81-F1
#
_cell.length_a   1.000
_cell.length_b   1.000
_cell.length_c   1.000
_cell.angle_alpha   90.00
_cell.angle_beta   90.00
_cell.angle_gamma   90.00
#
_symmetry.space_group_name_H-M   'P 1'
#
loop_
_entity.id
_entity.type
_entity.pdbx_description
1 polymer ?
#
loop_
_entity_poly.entity_id
_entity_poly.type
_entity_poly.pdbx_seq_one_letter_code
_entity_poly.pdbx_strand_id
1 'polypeptide(L)'
;PVHMIETMSKLRKVSKQLLQEKGREPTMEETAEAADVSLEETRRVLKISRHPISLDRPVGESEDSYFGDFIEDNSTDSPVNSATQEMLKDKID
;
A
#
# COMPACT_ATOMS: atom_id res chain seq x y z
N PRO A 1 -12.81 -11.94 -1.13
CA PRO A 1 -14.00 -12.25 -0.28
C PRO A 1 -15.13 -11.25 -0.53
N VAL A 2 -16.38 -11.70 -0.67
CA VAL A 2 -17.52 -10.84 -1.04
C VAL A 2 -17.79 -9.77 0.02
N HIS A 3 -17.73 -10.13 1.32
CA HIS A 3 -17.92 -9.20 2.44
C HIS A 3 -17.00 -7.96 2.36
N MET A 4 -15.76 -8.12 1.87
CA MET A 4 -14.82 -7.00 1.77
C MET A 4 -15.27 -5.97 0.72
N ILE A 5 -15.86 -6.44 -0.39
CA ILE A 5 -16.37 -5.58 -1.47
C ILE A 5 -17.61 -4.81 -1.00
N GLU A 6 -18.46 -5.45 -0.19
CA GLU A 6 -19.61 -4.81 0.45
C GLU A 6 -19.16 -3.71 1.41
N THR A 7 -18.20 -3.99 2.29
CA THR A 7 -17.64 -3.00 3.23
C THR A 7 -16.98 -1.84 2.48
N MET A 8 -16.20 -2.11 1.42
CA MET A 8 -15.64 -1.06 0.54
C MET A 8 -16.72 -0.16 -0.06
N SER A 9 -17.80 -0.76 -0.56
CA SER A 9 -18.89 -0.04 -1.21
C SER A 9 -19.68 0.79 -0.21
N LYS A 10 -19.92 0.27 1.00
CA LYS A 10 -20.54 0.98 2.12
C LYS A 10 -19.71 2.20 2.53
N LEU A 11 -18.41 2.01 2.75
CA LEU A 11 -17.48 3.10 3.11
C LEU A 11 -17.43 4.19 2.04
N ARG A 12 -17.39 3.82 0.74
CA ARG A 12 -17.43 4.80 -0.36
C ARG A 12 -18.74 5.60 -0.37
N LYS A 13 -19.87 4.95 -0.14
CA LYS A 13 -21.19 5.61 -0.09
C LYS A 13 -21.27 6.62 1.05
N VAL A 14 -20.86 6.20 2.26
CA VAL A 14 -20.84 7.04 3.46
C VAL A 14 -19.87 8.21 3.29
N SER A 15 -18.67 7.96 2.78
CA SER A 15 -17.67 9.01 2.53
C SER A 15 -18.20 10.07 1.56
N LYS A 16 -18.89 9.67 0.48
CA LYS A 16 -19.52 10.59 -0.47
C LYS A 16 -20.66 11.40 0.16
N GLN A 17 -21.45 10.79 1.03
CA GLN A 17 -22.51 11.48 1.75
C GLN A 17 -21.93 12.53 2.72
N LEU A 18 -20.92 12.15 3.51
CA LEU A 18 -20.23 13.05 4.42
C LEU A 18 -19.52 14.20 3.68
N LEU A 19 -18.97 13.94 2.50
CA LEU A 19 -18.39 14.98 1.64
C LEU A 19 -19.45 16.01 1.24
N GLN A 20 -20.65 15.56 0.88
CA GLN A 20 -21.76 16.44 0.52
C GLN A 20 -22.29 17.24 1.71
N GLU A 21 -22.40 16.61 2.88
CA GLU A 21 -22.91 17.25 4.11
C GLU A 21 -21.90 18.23 4.73
N LYS A 22 -20.62 17.87 4.77
CA LYS A 22 -19.57 18.66 5.45
C LYS A 22 -18.79 19.59 4.52
N GLY A 23 -18.94 19.44 3.20
CA GLY A 23 -18.20 20.22 2.21
C GLY A 23 -16.69 19.99 2.20
N ARG A 24 -16.21 18.95 2.89
CA ARG A 24 -14.80 18.55 2.98
C ARG A 24 -14.69 17.03 2.99
N GLU A 25 -13.51 16.50 2.66
CA GLU A 25 -13.27 15.07 2.82
C GLU A 25 -13.41 14.65 4.30
N PRO A 26 -14.16 13.58 4.58
CA PRO A 26 -14.30 13.06 5.94
C PRO A 26 -13.02 12.34 6.38
N THR A 27 -12.76 12.37 7.68
CA THR A 27 -11.68 11.59 8.31
C THR A 27 -12.02 10.09 8.33
N MET A 28 -11.01 9.25 8.57
CA MET A 28 -11.22 7.79 8.64
C MET A 28 -12.12 7.42 9.82
N GLU A 29 -11.97 8.13 10.93
CA GLU A 29 -12.77 8.03 12.15
C GLU A 29 -14.24 8.35 11.87
N GLU A 30 -14.52 9.50 11.25
CA GLU A 30 -15.88 9.92 10.88
C GLU A 30 -16.53 8.94 9.90
N THR A 31 -15.75 8.42 8.95
CA THR A 31 -16.24 7.46 7.96
C THR A 31 -16.52 6.09 8.61
N ALA A 32 -15.68 5.66 9.54
CA ALA A 32 -15.84 4.40 10.28
C ALA A 32 -17.08 4.44 11.19
N GLU A 33 -17.25 5.53 11.94
CA GLU A 33 -18.40 5.76 12.81
C GLU A 33 -19.71 5.81 12.02
N ALA A 34 -19.75 6.58 10.92
CA ALA A 34 -20.95 6.68 10.09
C ALA A 34 -21.25 5.39 9.29
N ALA A 35 -20.25 4.55 9.04
CA ALA A 35 -20.42 3.26 8.38
C ALA A 35 -20.64 2.10 9.35
N ASP A 36 -20.64 2.34 10.67
CA ASP A 36 -20.79 1.33 11.72
C ASP A 36 -19.78 0.17 11.56
N VAL A 37 -18.52 0.52 11.32
CA VAL A 37 -17.40 -0.42 11.19
C VAL A 37 -16.26 0.01 12.08
N SER A 38 -15.44 -0.93 12.53
CA SER A 38 -14.25 -0.60 13.32
C SER A 38 -13.28 0.29 12.53
N LEU A 39 -12.56 1.18 13.23
CA LEU A 39 -11.48 1.97 12.63
C LEU A 39 -10.42 1.08 11.97
N GLU A 40 -10.14 -0.06 12.61
CA GLU A 40 -9.14 -1.02 12.16
C GLU A 40 -9.57 -1.71 10.85
N GLU A 41 -10.84 -2.13 10.74
CA GLU A 41 -11.40 -2.64 9.47
C GLU A 41 -11.42 -1.56 8.39
N THR A 42 -11.85 -0.35 8.73
CA THR A 42 -11.86 0.77 7.78
C THR A 42 -10.46 0.99 7.21
N ARG A 43 -9.42 0.98 8.06
CA ARG A 43 -8.02 1.10 7.64
C ARG A 43 -7.56 -0.06 6.78
N ARG A 44 -7.90 -1.32 7.15
CA ARG A 44 -7.58 -2.51 6.34
C ARG A 44 -8.21 -2.42 4.95
N VAL A 45 -9.50 -2.09 4.92
CA VAL A 45 -10.29 -2.01 3.69
C VAL A 45 -9.77 -0.89 2.79
N LEU A 46 -9.49 0.29 3.34
CA LEU A 46 -8.88 1.39 2.57
C LEU A 46 -7.51 0.99 2.00
N LYS A 47 -6.67 0.32 2.78
CA LYS A 47 -5.34 -0.14 2.33
C LYS A 47 -5.44 -1.11 1.16
N ILE A 48 -6.37 -2.06 1.21
CA ILE A 48 -6.60 -3.06 0.15
C ILE A 48 -7.26 -2.43 -1.08
N SER A 49 -8.10 -1.42 -0.88
CA SER A 49 -8.79 -0.73 -1.97
C SER A 49 -7.87 0.11 -2.87
N ARG A 50 -6.62 0.35 -2.46
CA ARG A 50 -5.66 1.10 -3.25
C ARG A 50 -5.33 0.30 -4.50
N HIS A 51 -5.56 0.90 -5.66
CA HIS A 51 -5.20 0.29 -6.93
C HIS A 51 -3.66 0.17 -6.99
N PRO A 52 -3.11 -0.98 -7.44
CA PRO A 52 -1.67 -1.10 -7.66
C PRO A 52 -1.21 -0.03 -8.65
N ILE A 53 -0.02 0.51 -8.43
CA ILE A 53 0.61 1.48 -9.33
C ILE A 53 1.42 0.68 -10.35
N SER A 54 1.33 1.05 -11.64
CA SER A 54 2.15 0.43 -12.68
C SER A 54 3.63 0.75 -12.46
N LEU A 55 4.49 -0.26 -12.60
CA LEU A 55 5.95 -0.06 -12.60
C LEU A 55 6.42 0.68 -13.86
N ASP A 56 5.68 0.56 -14.97
CA ASP A 56 5.95 1.26 -16.24
C ASP A 56 5.47 2.72 -16.23
N ARG A 57 5.03 3.23 -15.08
CA ARG A 57 4.64 4.63 -14.96
C ARG A 57 5.90 5.51 -15.01
N PRO A 58 6.02 6.47 -15.94
CA PRO A 58 7.18 7.36 -15.98
C PRO A 58 7.22 8.24 -14.73
N VAL A 59 8.43 8.54 -14.26
CA VAL A 59 8.72 9.35 -13.07
C VAL A 59 9.55 10.56 -13.48
N GLY A 60 9.04 11.77 -13.19
CA GLY A 60 9.72 13.02 -13.55
C GLY A 60 9.45 13.46 -14.99
N GLU A 61 10.32 14.35 -15.51
CA GLU A 61 10.22 14.90 -16.88
C GLU A 61 11.04 14.09 -17.90
N SER A 62 11.87 13.15 -17.45
CA SER A 62 12.69 12.31 -18.30
C SER A 62 11.89 11.09 -18.76
N GLU A 63 11.82 10.86 -20.08
CA GLU A 63 11.09 9.72 -20.66
C GLU A 63 11.76 8.35 -20.38
N ASP A 64 12.98 8.36 -19.84
CA ASP A 64 13.78 7.16 -19.57
C ASP A 64 13.70 6.64 -18.12
N SER A 65 12.93 7.29 -17.24
CA SER A 65 12.83 6.92 -15.82
C SER A 65 11.45 6.36 -15.48
N TYR A 66 11.39 5.08 -15.11
CA TYR A 66 10.16 4.39 -14.72
C TYR A 66 10.09 4.17 -13.22
N PHE A 67 8.87 4.02 -12.68
CA PHE A 67 8.67 3.78 -11.26
C PHE A 67 9.35 2.49 -10.78
N GLY A 68 9.38 1.47 -11.63
CA GLY A 68 10.09 0.21 -11.38
C GLY A 68 11.58 0.37 -11.12
N ASP A 69 12.24 1.36 -11.74
CA ASP A 69 13.68 1.58 -11.61
C ASP A 69 14.09 2.04 -10.20
N PHE A 70 13.13 2.52 -9.40
CA PHE A 70 13.34 2.94 -8.01
C PHE A 70 13.01 1.87 -6.97
N ILE A 71 12.58 0.69 -7.38
CA ILE A 71 12.22 -0.40 -6.47
C ILE A 71 13.43 -1.31 -6.28
N GLU A 72 14.09 -1.19 -5.12
CA GLU A 72 15.20 -2.06 -4.73
C GLU A 72 14.74 -3.51 -4.53
N ASP A 73 15.51 -4.46 -5.06
CA ASP A 73 15.31 -5.87 -4.81
C ASP A 73 15.82 -6.25 -3.42
N ASN A 74 14.89 -6.67 -2.56
CA ASN A 74 15.19 -7.13 -1.20
C ASN A 74 15.38 -8.64 -1.09
N SER A 75 15.23 -9.39 -2.20
CA SER A 75 15.38 -10.85 -2.22
C SER A 75 16.81 -11.31 -2.48
N THR A 76 17.63 -10.43 -3.06
CA THR A 76 19.03 -10.73 -3.40
C THR A 76 19.94 -10.29 -2.26
N ASP A 77 20.68 -11.24 -1.69
CA ASP A 77 21.73 -10.93 -0.72
C ASP A 77 22.83 -10.09 -1.37
N SER A 78 23.31 -9.09 -0.65
CA SER A 78 24.46 -8.30 -1.11
C SER A 78 25.65 -9.22 -1.39
N PRO A 79 26.34 -9.09 -2.54
CA PRO A 79 27.49 -9.93 -2.88
C PRO A 79 28.59 -9.86 -1.82
N VAL A 80 28.70 -8.73 -1.10
CA VAL A 80 29.61 -8.57 0.04
C VAL A 80 29.21 -9.47 1.21
N ASN A 81 27.90 -9.58 1.50
CA ASN A 81 27.39 -10.44 2.56
C ASN A 81 27.61 -11.92 2.21
N SER A 82 27.34 -12.33 0.97
CA SER A 82 27.55 -13.69 0.50
C SER A 82 29.02 -14.11 0.58
N ALA A 83 29.95 -13.28 0.10
CA ALA A 83 31.38 -13.56 0.19
C ALA A 83 31.87 -13.63 1.66
N THR A 84 31.32 -12.79 2.54
CA THR A 84 31.67 -12.83 3.96
C THR A 84 31.17 -14.10 4.64
N GLN A 85 29.97 -14.57 4.31
CA GLN A 85 29.45 -15.85 4.82
C GLN A 85 30.27 -17.05 4.33
N GLU A 86 30.71 -17.04 3.08
CA GLU A 86 31.57 -18.08 2.52
C GLU A 86 32.94 -18.11 3.22
N MET A 87 33.60 -16.96 3.38
CA MET A 87 34.86 -16.85 4.14
C MET A 87 34.73 -17.27 5.61
N LEU A 88 33.55 -17.08 6.23
CA LEU A 88 33.27 -17.53 7.59
C LEU A 88 33.12 -19.05 7.66
N LYS A 89 32.47 -19.68 6.68
CA LYS A 89 32.39 -21.14 6.59
C LYS A 89 33.77 -21.77 6.47
N ASP A 90 34.61 -21.26 5.56
CA ASP A 90 35.98 -21.77 5.35
C ASP A 90 36.89 -21.66 6.58
N LYS A 91 36.56 -20.80 7.56
CA LYS A 91 37.31 -20.64 8.81
C LYS A 91 36.79 -21.49 9.96
N ILE A 92 35.58 -22.04 9.84
CA ILE A 92 34.94 -22.86 10.88
C ILE A 92 35.15 -24.36 10.61
N ASP A 93 35.37 -24.76 9.36
CA ASP A 93 35.94 -26.06 8.97
C ASP A 93 37.46 -26.14 9.20
#